data_AF-A0A5D6Y0K9-F1
#
_entry.id   AF-A0A5D6Y0K9-F1
#
_cell.length_a   1.000
_cell.length_b   1.000
_cell.length_c   1.000
_cell.angle_alpha   90.00
_cell.angle_beta   90.00
_cell.angle_gamma   90.00
#
_symmetry.space_group_name_H-M   'P 1'
#
loop_
_entity.id
_entity.type
_entity.pdbx_description
1 polymer ?
#
loop_
_entity_poly.entity_id
_entity_poly.type
_entity_poly.pdbx_seq_one_letter_code
_entity_poly.pdbx_strand_id
1 'polypeptide(L)'
;MEPEAALRARCTEAVVALAALAMRGGGDSDAVASEADVASAVTPALASLLRETERASSDELSPDQKQKQLRRWMPSALLVCACVTCGRLPSTERAHSDAEKALAQCEALVGASSRAELLARFAAPLVALCSQSCSKDEWVDRRSLPKHALCWVVLQLPFPHLGGDLLGRLLALVFPLIDDLSNESQAVGASMLQHVVRSVTATELRWYGDVLLEVLRPAITSRQPETLDALLDALTTALDKLSPPGEFAHFDTFFPRLLTDASLCTDVSVRALFLRRLRPAIVRMGAPQSVHVIRYLQPLLKVVVASFESINVPLLLEALETLRVTIRSAWPRVPAHAEEIFVGVMRAVAFCEVFDAGAGSSAAAPHEREQLLARCEHLLLLLADVSACSGSRPEPAGGVDCGSESGDVPSSPVERMLQEVSTASAALRPFCGRMAKILASEQQQQQQQALDSPWSV
;
A
#
# COMPACT_ATOMS: atom_id res chain seq x y z
N MET A 1 43.81 11.77 22.65
CA MET A 1 42.37 11.66 22.38
C MET A 1 41.88 10.37 23.00
N GLU A 2 40.75 10.38 23.72
CA GLU A 2 40.09 9.16 24.15
C GLU A 2 39.80 8.27 22.92
N PRO A 3 40.00 6.94 23.00
CA PRO A 3 39.84 6.03 21.86
C PRO A 3 38.44 6.13 21.21
N GLU A 4 37.41 6.39 22.01
CA GLU A 4 36.03 6.61 21.57
C GLU A 4 35.88 7.83 20.63
N ALA A 5 36.53 8.95 20.97
CA ALA A 5 36.45 10.16 20.17
C ALA A 5 37.13 9.96 18.81
N ALA A 6 38.23 9.19 18.80
CA ALA A 6 38.92 8.81 17.57
C ALA A 6 38.06 7.87 16.71
N LEU A 7 37.34 6.90 17.30
CA LEU A 7 36.42 6.04 16.55
C LEU A 7 35.27 6.86 15.95
N ARG A 8 34.61 7.70 16.75
CA ARG A 8 33.53 8.58 16.28
C ARG A 8 33.99 9.46 15.13
N ALA A 9 35.17 10.08 15.24
CA ALA A 9 35.76 10.89 14.19
C ALA A 9 35.95 10.08 12.91
N ARG A 10 36.56 8.89 12.99
CA ARG A 10 36.76 8.00 11.83
C ARG A 10 35.46 7.57 11.17
N CYS A 11 34.45 7.20 11.96
CA CYS A 11 33.15 6.84 11.41
C CYS A 11 32.49 8.05 10.72
N THR A 12 32.59 9.23 11.31
CA THR A 12 32.04 10.46 10.72
C THR A 12 32.77 10.82 9.43
N GLU A 13 34.10 10.75 9.42
CA GLU A 13 34.94 10.93 8.22
C GLU A 13 34.58 9.93 7.12
N ALA A 14 34.34 8.66 7.48
CA ALA A 14 33.91 7.65 6.52
C ALA A 14 32.52 7.97 5.93
N VAL A 15 31.54 8.40 6.74
CA VAL A 15 30.22 8.83 6.22
C VAL A 15 30.37 10.00 5.26
N VAL A 16 31.16 11.02 5.61
CA VAL A 16 31.40 12.19 4.75
C VAL A 16 32.11 11.79 3.46
N ALA A 17 33.12 10.92 3.54
CA ALA A 17 33.83 10.42 2.37
C ALA A 17 32.91 9.62 1.45
N LEU A 18 32.05 8.76 2.00
CA LEU A 18 31.06 8.00 1.23
C LEU A 18 30.01 8.91 0.57
N ALA A 19 29.52 9.91 1.29
CA ALA A 19 28.59 10.89 0.74
C ALA A 19 29.24 11.65 -0.42
N ALA A 20 30.49 12.09 -0.26
CA ALA A 20 31.23 12.77 -1.31
C ALA A 20 31.47 11.85 -2.54
N LEU A 21 31.76 10.57 -2.35
CA LEU A 21 31.90 9.59 -3.42
C LEU A 21 30.58 9.40 -4.18
N ALA A 22 29.45 9.31 -3.47
CA ALA A 22 28.13 9.21 -4.10
C ALA A 22 27.81 10.42 -4.99
N MET A 23 28.26 11.62 -4.59
CA MET A 23 28.00 12.87 -5.33
C MET A 23 28.86 13.04 -6.60
N ARG A 24 30.02 12.36 -6.71
CA ARG A 24 31.01 12.59 -7.79
C ARG A 24 30.62 12.06 -9.17
N GLY A 25 29.68 11.12 -9.30
CA GLY A 25 29.33 10.50 -10.58
C GLY A 25 28.43 11.33 -11.51
N GLY A 26 28.79 12.59 -11.79
CA GLY A 26 27.87 13.59 -12.33
C GLY A 26 28.24 14.42 -13.54
N GLY A 27 29.42 14.22 -14.14
CA GLY A 27 29.71 14.76 -15.47
C GLY A 27 29.34 13.75 -16.56
N ASP A 28 29.28 14.18 -17.82
CA ASP A 28 29.12 13.36 -19.06
C ASP A 28 30.17 12.22 -19.24
N SER A 29 30.95 11.94 -18.21
CA SER A 29 31.91 10.86 -18.10
C SER A 29 31.46 9.98 -16.93
N ASP A 30 31.17 8.71 -17.20
CA ASP A 30 30.77 7.61 -16.30
C ASP A 30 31.78 7.33 -15.16
N ALA A 31 32.16 8.34 -14.38
CA ALA A 31 32.97 8.18 -13.19
C ALA A 31 32.07 7.77 -12.02
N VAL A 32 31.46 6.59 -12.12
CA VAL A 32 30.87 5.90 -10.97
C VAL A 32 32.02 5.67 -9.97
N ALA A 33 31.80 5.99 -8.69
CA ALA A 33 32.79 5.73 -7.66
C ALA A 33 33.24 4.27 -7.76
N SER A 34 34.55 4.03 -7.85
CA SER A 34 35.02 2.65 -8.01
C SER A 34 34.82 1.87 -6.70
N GLU A 35 34.66 0.55 -6.80
CA GLU A 35 34.64 -0.32 -5.60
C GLU A 35 35.88 -0.12 -4.73
N ALA A 36 37.03 0.20 -5.34
CA ALA A 36 38.27 0.48 -4.64
C ALA A 36 38.21 1.76 -3.82
N ASP A 37 37.56 2.82 -4.32
CA ASP A 37 37.39 4.09 -3.59
C ASP A 37 36.49 3.91 -2.38
N VAL A 38 35.37 3.20 -2.55
CA VAL A 38 34.44 2.87 -1.46
C VAL A 38 35.12 2.00 -0.41
N ALA A 39 35.84 0.96 -0.85
CA ALA A 39 36.58 0.09 0.06
C ALA A 39 37.66 0.87 0.84
N SER A 40 38.40 1.77 0.18
CA SER A 40 39.42 2.61 0.81
C SER A 40 38.83 3.53 1.88
N ALA A 41 37.66 4.11 1.64
CA ALA A 41 36.97 4.97 2.60
C ALA A 41 36.43 4.21 3.82
N VAL A 42 35.91 3.00 3.63
CA VAL A 42 35.12 2.31 4.66
C VAL A 42 35.88 1.24 5.43
N THR A 43 36.80 0.52 4.78
CA THR A 43 37.56 -0.57 5.42
C THR A 43 38.28 -0.13 6.70
N PRO A 44 38.93 1.06 6.77
CA PRO A 44 39.57 1.52 8.00
C PRO A 44 38.58 1.79 9.13
N ALA A 45 37.40 2.31 8.81
CA ALA A 45 36.35 2.60 9.78
C ALA A 45 35.74 1.30 10.34
N LEU A 46 35.39 0.35 9.47
CA LEU A 46 34.87 -0.96 9.88
C LEU A 46 35.89 -1.75 10.69
N ALA A 47 37.16 -1.78 10.27
CA ALA A 47 38.22 -2.45 11.04
C ALA A 47 38.49 -1.78 12.40
N SER A 48 38.28 -0.46 12.51
CA SER A 48 38.35 0.25 13.80
C SER A 48 37.15 -0.07 14.68
N LEU A 49 35.95 -0.15 14.08
CA LEU A 49 34.71 -0.49 14.75
C LEU A 49 34.73 -1.92 15.33
N LEU A 50 35.11 -2.92 14.53
CA LEU A 50 35.21 -4.31 14.98
C LEU A 50 36.14 -4.42 16.21
N ARG A 51 37.33 -3.81 16.14
CA ARG A 51 38.29 -3.77 17.26
C ARG A 51 37.74 -3.08 18.50
N GLU A 52 36.96 -2.01 18.33
CA GLU A 52 36.41 -1.30 19.48
C GLU A 52 35.26 -2.07 20.13
N THR A 53 34.42 -2.75 19.34
CA THR A 53 33.36 -3.62 19.90
C THR A 53 33.94 -4.80 20.68
N GLU A 54 35.06 -5.38 20.22
CA GLU A 54 35.81 -6.44 20.94
C GLU A 54 36.44 -5.93 22.25
N ARG A 55 36.94 -4.69 22.26
CA ARG A 55 37.43 -4.07 23.50
C ARG A 55 36.30 -3.79 24.47
N ALA A 56 35.22 -3.17 24.00
CA ALA A 56 34.07 -2.80 24.82
C ALA A 56 33.29 -4.03 25.35
N SER A 57 33.42 -5.20 24.70
CA SER A 57 32.89 -6.45 25.23
C SER A 57 33.73 -7.00 26.39
N SER A 58 35.04 -6.73 26.39
CA SER A 58 36.00 -7.20 27.40
C SER A 58 36.15 -6.25 28.60
N ASP A 59 35.63 -5.02 28.50
CA ASP A 59 35.79 -3.98 29.51
C ASP A 59 34.83 -4.16 30.71
N GLU A 60 35.36 -4.14 31.92
CA GLU A 60 34.63 -4.29 33.19
C GLU A 60 34.08 -2.95 33.72
N LEU A 61 33.61 -2.09 32.81
CA LEU A 61 32.98 -0.82 33.18
C LEU A 61 31.64 -1.05 33.89
N SER A 62 31.29 -0.11 34.77
CA SER A 62 29.93 -0.06 35.32
C SER A 62 28.90 0.11 34.18
N PRO A 63 27.67 -0.42 34.33
CA PRO A 63 26.65 -0.38 33.27
C PRO A 63 26.34 1.04 32.79
N ASP A 64 26.30 2.02 33.70
CA ASP A 64 26.06 3.43 33.38
C ASP A 64 27.19 4.05 32.55
N GLN A 65 28.44 3.74 32.88
CA GLN A 65 29.60 4.21 32.12
C GLN A 65 29.62 3.59 30.73
N LYS A 66 29.37 2.27 30.64
CA LYS A 66 29.26 1.55 29.37
C LYS A 66 28.17 2.16 28.49
N GLN A 67 26.98 2.42 29.03
CA GLN A 67 25.90 3.03 28.26
C GLN A 67 26.26 4.45 27.77
N LYS A 68 26.91 5.27 28.61
CA LYS A 68 27.39 6.61 28.20
C LYS A 68 28.42 6.53 27.09
N GLN A 69 29.37 5.61 27.19
CA GLN A 69 30.39 5.35 26.17
C GLN A 69 29.74 4.94 24.84
N LEU A 70 28.84 3.94 24.86
CA LEU A 70 28.16 3.47 23.65
C LEU A 70 27.37 4.60 22.95
N ARG A 71 26.67 5.44 23.72
CA ARG A 71 25.93 6.58 23.17
C ARG A 71 26.79 7.60 22.42
N ARG A 72 28.11 7.65 22.67
CA ARG A 72 29.02 8.62 22.02
C ARG A 72 29.41 8.24 20.61
N TRP A 73 29.61 6.95 20.33
CA TRP A 73 30.16 6.49 19.05
C TRP A 73 29.22 5.54 18.28
N MET A 74 28.31 4.84 18.95
CA MET A 74 27.42 3.85 18.33
C MET A 74 26.57 4.44 17.19
N PRO A 75 25.96 5.65 17.29
CA PRO A 75 25.18 6.19 16.17
C PRO A 75 26.02 6.38 14.89
N SER A 76 27.25 6.86 15.01
CA SER A 76 28.15 7.02 13.87
C SER A 76 28.56 5.68 13.27
N ALA A 77 28.81 4.67 14.11
CA ALA A 77 29.11 3.32 13.66
C ALA A 77 27.94 2.69 12.89
N LEU A 78 26.74 2.75 13.46
CA LEU A 78 25.52 2.24 12.84
C LEU A 78 25.21 2.96 11.51
N LEU A 79 25.47 4.27 11.43
CA LEU A 79 25.30 5.02 10.19
C LEU A 79 26.28 4.59 9.09
N VAL A 80 27.56 4.36 9.42
CA VAL A 80 28.54 3.80 8.46
C VAL A 80 28.07 2.43 7.95
N CYS A 81 27.65 1.54 8.85
CA CYS A 81 27.11 0.24 8.47
C CYS A 81 25.91 0.41 7.53
N ALA A 82 24.95 1.28 7.86
CA ALA A 82 23.78 1.56 7.04
C ALA A 82 24.14 2.09 5.64
N CYS A 83 25.15 2.97 5.53
CA CYS A 83 25.63 3.47 4.23
C CYS A 83 26.16 2.34 3.34
N VAL A 84 26.82 1.32 3.92
CA VAL A 84 27.32 0.15 3.18
C VAL A 84 26.20 -0.82 2.83
N THR A 85 25.31 -1.10 3.78
CA THR A 85 24.29 -2.15 3.63
C THR A 85 23.06 -1.70 2.85
N CYS A 86 22.83 -0.39 2.67
CA CYS A 86 21.69 0.11 1.90
C CYS A 86 21.79 -0.15 0.39
N GLY A 87 22.89 -0.72 -0.12
CA GLY A 87 23.03 -1.18 -1.50
C GLY A 87 23.13 -0.07 -2.55
N ARG A 88 23.39 1.18 -2.14
CA ARG A 88 23.48 2.33 -3.06
C ARG A 88 24.87 2.64 -3.60
N LEU A 89 25.91 2.10 -2.97
CA LEU A 89 27.28 2.22 -3.43
C LEU A 89 27.76 0.86 -3.98
N PRO A 90 28.66 0.87 -4.98
CA PRO A 90 29.37 -0.34 -5.37
C PRO A 90 30.27 -0.75 -4.20
N SER A 91 29.79 -1.69 -3.39
CA SER A 91 30.49 -2.22 -2.23
C SER A 91 31.06 -3.57 -2.58
N THR A 92 32.32 -3.80 -2.21
CA THR A 92 32.89 -5.14 -2.23
C THR A 92 32.09 -6.07 -1.30
N GLU A 93 31.99 -7.35 -1.65
CA GLU A 93 31.37 -8.38 -0.79
C GLU A 93 32.01 -8.37 0.62
N ARG A 94 33.31 -8.07 0.68
CA ARG A 94 34.05 -7.95 1.93
C ARG A 94 33.56 -6.80 2.80
N ALA A 95 33.40 -5.58 2.25
CA ALA A 95 32.92 -4.44 3.02
C ALA A 95 31.50 -4.66 3.53
N HIS A 96 30.63 -5.31 2.74
CA HIS A 96 29.30 -5.70 3.17
C HIS A 96 29.35 -6.75 4.31
N SER A 97 30.18 -7.79 4.17
CA SER A 97 30.39 -8.81 5.20
C SER A 97 30.93 -8.21 6.51
N ASP A 98 31.87 -7.28 6.42
CA ASP A 98 32.47 -6.63 7.59
C ASP A 98 31.46 -5.68 8.28
N ALA A 99 30.61 -4.99 7.51
CA ALA A 99 29.53 -4.18 8.05
C ALA A 99 28.47 -5.04 8.78
N GLU A 100 28.08 -6.17 8.21
CA GLU A 100 27.14 -7.12 8.83
C GLU A 100 27.71 -7.75 10.11
N LYS A 101 29.00 -8.11 10.10
CA LYS A 101 29.70 -8.57 11.32
C LYS A 101 29.75 -7.49 12.39
N ALA A 102 30.03 -6.25 12.01
CA ALA A 102 30.05 -5.13 12.95
C ALA A 102 28.67 -4.87 13.57
N LEU A 103 27.59 -4.97 12.76
CA LEU A 103 26.22 -4.88 13.27
C LEU A 103 25.93 -5.99 14.29
N ALA A 104 26.27 -7.25 13.99
CA ALA A 104 26.09 -8.37 14.91
C ALA A 104 26.89 -8.21 16.23
N GLN A 105 28.11 -7.68 16.16
CA GLN A 105 28.90 -7.37 17.35
C GLN A 105 28.28 -6.22 18.17
N CYS A 106 27.74 -5.19 17.52
CA CYS A 106 27.00 -4.13 18.19
C CYS A 106 25.72 -4.64 18.86
N GLU A 107 24.99 -5.57 18.22
CA GLU A 107 23.81 -6.24 18.81
C GLU A 107 24.19 -6.96 20.11
N ALA A 108 25.25 -7.78 20.06
CA ALA A 108 25.77 -8.51 21.22
C ALA A 108 26.26 -7.57 22.33
N LEU A 109 26.99 -6.51 21.97
CA LEU A 109 27.55 -5.53 22.92
C LEU A 109 26.48 -4.79 23.72
N VAL A 110 25.36 -4.50 23.06
CA VAL A 110 24.20 -3.79 23.64
C VAL A 110 23.24 -4.79 24.32
N GLY A 111 23.39 -6.10 24.09
CA GLY A 111 22.44 -7.11 24.54
C GLY A 111 21.08 -6.92 23.87
N ALA A 112 21.08 -6.60 22.58
CA ALA A 112 19.88 -6.53 21.75
C ALA A 112 19.60 -7.93 21.16
N SER A 113 18.35 -8.36 21.20
CA SER A 113 17.93 -9.66 20.64
C SER A 113 17.80 -9.64 19.13
N SER A 114 17.78 -8.44 18.54
CA SER A 114 17.65 -8.22 17.11
C SER A 114 18.24 -6.87 16.70
N ARG A 115 18.53 -6.75 15.40
CA ARG A 115 18.91 -5.49 14.76
C ARG A 115 17.90 -4.36 14.98
N ALA A 116 16.61 -4.69 14.87
CA ALA A 116 15.53 -3.75 15.09
C ALA A 116 15.59 -3.13 16.49
N GLU A 117 15.86 -3.97 17.51
CA GLU A 117 16.01 -3.51 18.89
C GLU A 117 17.27 -2.64 19.08
N LEU A 118 18.39 -3.02 18.46
CA LEU A 118 19.61 -2.20 18.45
C LEU A 118 19.34 -0.82 17.84
N LEU A 119 18.76 -0.77 16.64
CA LEU A 119 18.45 0.48 15.96
C LEU A 119 17.44 1.31 16.75
N ALA A 120 16.42 0.69 17.35
CA ALA A 120 15.44 1.36 18.20
C ALA A 120 16.07 2.10 19.39
N ARG A 121 17.06 1.49 20.05
CA ARG A 121 17.78 2.11 21.18
C ARG A 121 18.56 3.37 20.78
N PHE A 122 18.96 3.49 19.51
CA PHE A 122 19.76 4.60 18.99
C PHE A 122 19.04 5.43 17.90
N ALA A 123 17.73 5.23 17.71
CA ALA A 123 16.98 5.85 16.62
C ALA A 123 17.02 7.39 16.64
N ALA A 124 16.78 8.01 17.80
CA ALA A 124 16.80 9.47 17.92
C ALA A 124 18.20 10.08 17.66
N PRO A 125 19.30 9.57 18.24
CA PRO A 125 20.66 9.98 17.85
C PRO A 125 20.99 9.76 16.37
N LEU A 126 20.52 8.66 15.76
CA LEU A 126 20.74 8.36 14.35
C LEU A 126 20.06 9.38 13.44
N VAL A 127 18.77 9.67 13.69
CA VAL A 127 18.02 10.69 12.95
C VAL A 127 18.67 12.06 13.09
N ALA A 128 19.10 12.41 14.31
CA ALA A 128 19.82 13.66 14.56
C ALA A 128 21.14 13.73 13.77
N LEU A 129 21.92 12.65 13.75
CA LEU A 129 23.17 12.58 13.01
C LEU A 129 22.94 12.75 11.51
N CYS A 130 21.96 12.05 10.93
CA CYS A 130 21.61 12.20 9.52
C CYS A 130 21.23 13.66 9.18
N SER A 131 20.38 14.29 10.00
CA SER A 131 19.96 15.69 9.79
C SER A 131 21.10 16.71 9.86
N GLN A 132 22.18 16.39 10.58
CA GLN A 132 23.34 17.27 10.77
C GLN A 132 24.47 16.97 9.78
N SER A 133 24.42 15.80 9.12
CA SER A 133 25.51 15.31 8.27
C SER A 133 25.51 15.88 6.85
N CYS A 134 24.42 16.53 6.43
CA CYS A 134 24.29 17.14 5.12
C CYS A 134 23.42 18.40 5.18
N SER A 135 23.63 19.30 4.22
CA SER A 135 22.76 20.45 3.99
C SER A 135 21.38 20.03 3.44
N LYS A 136 20.42 20.96 3.43
CA LYS A 136 19.08 20.72 2.86
C LYS A 136 19.15 20.35 1.38
N ASP A 137 20.00 21.02 0.61
CA ASP A 137 20.13 20.79 -0.83
C ASP A 137 20.78 19.43 -1.11
N GLU A 138 21.82 19.08 -0.34
CA GLU A 138 22.44 17.74 -0.41
C GLU A 138 21.50 16.63 0.05
N TRP A 139 20.53 16.91 0.94
CA TRP A 139 19.57 15.91 1.41
C TRP A 139 18.61 15.49 0.30
N VAL A 140 18.07 16.46 -0.45
CA VAL A 140 17.10 16.20 -1.51
C VAL A 140 17.75 15.79 -2.83
N ASP A 141 19.04 16.05 -3.01
CA ASP A 141 19.78 15.66 -4.22
C ASP A 141 19.61 14.16 -4.51
N ARG A 142 19.32 13.81 -5.76
CA ARG A 142 19.11 12.44 -6.24
C ARG A 142 20.18 11.46 -5.74
N ARG A 143 21.44 11.87 -5.62
CA ARG A 143 22.60 11.04 -5.26
C ARG A 143 22.92 11.01 -3.78
N SER A 144 22.16 11.73 -2.96
CA SER A 144 22.37 11.78 -1.51
C SER A 144 22.38 10.38 -0.90
N LEU A 145 23.52 9.96 -0.36
CA LEU A 145 23.63 8.69 0.37
C LEU A 145 22.93 8.73 1.74
N PRO A 146 23.01 9.82 2.54
CA PRO A 146 22.39 9.87 3.86
C PRO A 146 20.89 9.54 3.88
N LYS A 147 20.10 9.94 2.87
CA LYS A 147 18.66 9.60 2.82
C LYS A 147 18.40 8.11 2.64
N HIS A 148 19.27 7.40 1.90
CA HIS A 148 19.15 5.96 1.71
C HIS A 148 19.58 5.19 2.96
N ALA A 149 20.66 5.64 3.62
CA ALA A 149 21.07 5.08 4.90
C ALA A 149 19.97 5.29 5.97
N LEU A 150 19.37 6.49 6.02
CA LEU A 150 18.25 6.76 6.94
C LEU A 150 17.04 5.89 6.61
N CYS A 151 16.67 5.76 5.33
CA CYS A 151 15.57 4.90 4.91
C CYS A 151 15.80 3.45 5.36
N TRP A 152 17.00 2.91 5.13
CA TRP A 152 17.37 1.57 5.60
C TRP A 152 17.22 1.41 7.11
N VAL A 153 17.60 2.42 7.90
CA VAL A 153 17.39 2.42 9.36
C VAL A 153 15.91 2.46 9.71
N VAL A 154 15.14 3.40 9.13
CA VAL A 154 13.73 3.64 9.46
C VAL A 154 12.86 2.42 9.16
N LEU A 155 13.08 1.75 8.03
CA LEU A 155 12.31 0.56 7.64
C LEU A 155 12.49 -0.63 8.59
N GLN A 156 13.53 -0.62 9.43
CA GLN A 156 13.78 -1.66 10.42
C GLN A 156 13.23 -1.34 11.81
N LEU A 157 12.72 -0.13 12.03
CA LEU A 157 12.19 0.29 13.32
C LEU A 157 10.71 -0.13 13.43
N PRO A 158 10.36 -1.08 14.32
CA PRO A 158 8.97 -1.46 14.53
C PRO A 158 8.25 -0.43 15.41
N PHE A 159 6.92 -0.51 15.43
CA PHE A 159 6.13 0.12 16.49
C PHE A 159 6.63 -0.37 17.87
N PRO A 160 6.78 0.51 18.89
CA PRO A 160 6.40 1.93 18.94
C PRO A 160 7.57 2.92 18.70
N HIS A 161 8.68 2.50 18.10
CA HIS A 161 9.93 3.26 18.14
C HIS A 161 10.02 4.45 17.17
N LEU A 162 9.02 4.64 16.30
CA LEU A 162 8.92 5.77 15.37
C LEU A 162 8.01 6.91 15.89
N GLY A 163 7.41 6.73 17.06
CA GLY A 163 6.47 7.66 17.68
C GLY A 163 7.10 8.79 18.50
N GLY A 164 6.28 9.47 19.31
CA GLY A 164 6.69 10.57 20.19
C GLY A 164 7.49 11.69 19.50
N ASP A 165 8.51 12.20 20.19
CA ASP A 165 9.37 13.30 19.70
C ASP A 165 10.15 12.96 18.42
N LEU A 166 10.33 11.66 18.12
CA LEU A 166 11.06 11.23 16.93
C LEU A 166 10.23 11.46 15.66
N LEU A 167 8.90 11.30 15.75
CA LEU A 167 7.99 11.41 14.61
C LEU A 167 8.12 12.76 13.92
N GLY A 168 8.05 13.87 14.66
CA GLY A 168 8.18 15.21 14.07
C GLY A 168 9.53 15.44 13.38
N ARG A 169 10.62 14.90 13.94
CA ARG A 169 11.97 15.00 13.34
C ARG A 169 12.07 14.18 12.06
N LEU A 170 11.47 12.99 12.04
CA LEU A 170 11.41 12.16 10.85
C LEU A 170 10.59 12.83 9.75
N LEU A 171 9.39 13.34 10.06
CA LEU A 171 8.55 14.01 9.07
C LEU A 171 9.24 15.25 8.47
N ALA A 172 10.00 16.00 9.28
CA ALA A 172 10.80 17.13 8.79
C ALA A 172 11.89 16.72 7.78
N LEU A 173 12.38 15.48 7.82
CA LEU A 173 13.33 14.94 6.84
C LEU A 173 12.62 14.24 5.67
N VAL A 174 11.46 13.64 5.90
CA VAL A 174 10.70 12.90 4.90
C VAL A 174 9.95 13.82 3.94
N PHE A 175 9.28 14.86 4.44
CA PHE A 175 8.46 15.75 3.59
C PHE A 175 9.24 16.44 2.46
N PRO A 176 10.45 16.98 2.69
CA PRO A 176 11.25 17.52 1.59
C PRO A 176 11.57 16.52 0.49
N LEU A 177 11.66 15.22 0.81
CA LEU A 177 11.89 14.17 -0.20
C LEU A 177 10.62 13.87 -1.00
N ILE A 178 9.44 13.97 -0.37
CA ILE A 178 8.14 13.80 -1.04
C ILE A 178 7.88 14.93 -2.03
N ASP A 179 8.21 16.16 -1.64
CA ASP A 179 8.01 17.37 -2.43
C ASP A 179 9.08 17.55 -3.52
N ASP A 180 10.14 16.74 -3.51
CA ASP A 180 11.21 16.81 -4.48
C ASP A 180 10.77 16.34 -5.88
N LEU A 181 11.36 16.94 -6.92
CA LEU A 181 11.04 16.62 -8.32
C LEU A 181 11.75 15.36 -8.83
N SER A 182 12.80 14.87 -8.15
CA SER A 182 13.47 13.62 -8.49
C SER A 182 12.61 12.43 -8.05
N ASN A 183 12.31 11.56 -9.02
CA ASN A 183 11.61 10.28 -8.78
C ASN A 183 12.31 9.44 -7.70
N GLU A 184 13.65 9.46 -7.67
CA GLU A 184 14.45 8.69 -6.72
C GLU A 184 14.31 9.22 -5.30
N SER A 185 14.37 10.55 -5.12
CA SER A 185 14.17 11.19 -3.82
C SER A 185 12.74 10.94 -3.33
N GLN A 186 11.76 11.12 -4.21
CA GLN A 186 10.36 10.88 -3.89
C GLN A 186 10.09 9.42 -3.51
N ALA A 187 10.69 8.44 -4.19
CA ALA A 187 10.56 7.02 -3.87
C ALA A 187 11.08 6.69 -2.46
N VAL A 188 12.21 7.27 -2.07
CA VAL A 188 12.78 7.10 -0.72
C VAL A 188 11.87 7.71 0.33
N GLY A 189 11.42 8.96 0.10
CA GLY A 189 10.48 9.63 0.98
C GLY A 189 9.18 8.83 1.14
N ALA A 190 8.61 8.34 0.04
CA ALA A 190 7.36 7.59 0.04
C ALA A 190 7.48 6.28 0.82
N SER A 191 8.59 5.56 0.65
CA SER A 191 8.87 4.32 1.38
C SER A 191 8.96 4.57 2.89
N MET A 192 9.70 5.61 3.31
CA MET A 192 9.79 5.99 4.72
C MET A 192 8.44 6.43 5.26
N LEU A 193 7.69 7.27 4.52
CA LEU A 193 6.40 7.79 4.94
C LEU A 193 5.38 6.68 5.15
N GLN A 194 5.30 5.73 4.20
CA GLN A 194 4.44 4.57 4.29
C GLN A 194 4.70 3.78 5.57
N HIS A 195 5.97 3.47 5.85
CA HIS A 195 6.37 2.73 7.04
C HIS A 195 6.08 3.50 8.33
N VAL A 196 6.40 4.78 8.38
CA VAL A 196 6.15 5.67 9.52
C VAL A 196 4.66 5.72 9.83
N VAL A 197 3.80 6.01 8.83
CA VAL A 197 2.35 6.13 9.03
C VAL A 197 1.77 4.81 9.51
N ARG A 198 2.24 3.65 9.04
CA ARG A 198 1.81 2.34 9.54
C ARG A 198 2.24 2.08 10.98
N SER A 199 3.45 2.51 11.34
CA SER A 199 4.14 2.15 12.58
C SER A 199 3.95 3.13 13.75
N VAL A 200 3.07 4.13 13.63
CA VAL A 200 2.71 5.05 14.74
C VAL A 200 1.23 4.92 15.12
N THR A 201 0.87 5.33 16.34
CA THR A 201 -0.54 5.34 16.75
C THR A 201 -1.34 6.46 16.07
N ALA A 202 -2.66 6.33 16.06
CA ALA A 202 -3.57 7.41 15.62
C ALA A 202 -3.39 8.68 16.46
N THR A 203 -3.15 8.54 17.77
CA THR A 203 -2.93 9.67 18.68
C THR A 203 -1.67 10.44 18.33
N GLU A 204 -0.57 9.75 18.02
CA GLU A 204 0.69 10.39 17.62
C GLU A 204 0.58 11.04 16.24
N LEU A 205 -0.07 10.38 15.29
CA LEU A 205 -0.24 10.91 13.94
C LEU A 205 -1.11 12.18 13.91
N ARG A 206 -2.08 12.28 14.83
CA ARG A 206 -3.02 13.42 14.91
C ARG A 206 -2.31 14.76 15.09
N TRP A 207 -1.18 14.80 15.81
CA TRP A 207 -0.39 16.03 16.00
C TRP A 207 0.17 16.61 14.70
N TYR A 208 0.31 15.77 13.67
CA TYR A 208 0.87 16.14 12.36
C TYR A 208 -0.14 15.97 11.22
N GLY A 209 -1.40 15.68 11.53
CA GLY A 209 -2.40 15.23 10.56
C GLY A 209 -2.61 16.20 9.40
N ASP A 210 -2.82 17.48 9.70
CA ASP A 210 -3.08 18.50 8.68
C ASP A 210 -1.88 18.65 7.73
N VAL A 211 -0.68 18.81 8.28
CA VAL A 211 0.56 18.97 7.48
C VAL A 211 0.83 17.72 6.64
N LEU A 212 0.62 16.53 7.21
CA LEU A 212 0.78 15.25 6.49
C LEU A 212 -0.17 15.18 5.29
N LEU A 213 -1.45 15.53 5.48
CA LEU A 213 -2.44 15.52 4.42
C LEU A 213 -2.15 16.61 3.38
N GLU A 214 -1.66 17.77 3.79
CA GLU A 214 -1.21 18.84 2.88
C GLU A 214 -0.05 18.40 1.98
N VAL A 215 0.92 17.64 2.51
CA VAL A 215 2.05 17.09 1.74
C VAL A 215 1.62 15.94 0.82
N LEU A 216 0.77 15.03 1.32
CA LEU A 216 0.27 13.90 0.51
C LEU A 216 -0.61 14.34 -0.65
N ARG A 217 -1.34 15.45 -0.49
CA ARG A 217 -2.25 15.98 -1.52
C ARG A 217 -1.55 16.21 -2.87
N PRO A 218 -0.50 17.01 -3.03
CA PRO A 218 0.18 17.15 -4.31
C PRO A 218 0.95 15.88 -4.72
N ALA A 219 1.47 15.12 -3.75
CA ALA A 219 2.36 13.98 -4.00
C ALA A 219 1.70 12.80 -4.73
N ILE A 220 0.39 12.55 -4.53
CA ILE A 220 -0.35 11.47 -5.22
C ILE A 220 -0.51 11.65 -6.74
N THR A 221 0.23 12.57 -7.36
CA THR A 221 0.36 12.74 -8.81
C THR A 221 1.60 12.05 -9.39
N SER A 222 2.38 11.35 -8.57
CA SER A 222 3.58 10.62 -9.01
C SER A 222 3.27 9.68 -10.17
N ARG A 223 4.14 9.71 -11.18
CA ARG A 223 4.03 8.84 -12.37
C ARG A 223 4.76 7.51 -12.20
N GLN A 224 5.48 7.33 -11.10
CA GLN A 224 6.17 6.08 -10.80
C GLN A 224 5.22 5.15 -10.03
N PRO A 225 4.85 3.98 -10.58
CA PRO A 225 3.85 3.11 -9.96
C PRO A 225 4.18 2.71 -8.52
N GLU A 226 5.43 2.36 -8.23
CA GLU A 226 5.88 1.95 -6.90
C GLU A 226 5.79 3.10 -5.87
N THR A 227 6.26 4.28 -6.26
CA THR A 227 6.19 5.50 -5.43
C THR A 227 4.74 5.88 -5.17
N LEU A 228 3.91 5.87 -6.22
CA LEU A 228 2.48 6.18 -6.09
C LEU A 228 1.78 5.16 -5.19
N ASP A 229 2.11 3.87 -5.30
CA ASP A 229 1.53 2.83 -4.45
C ASP A 229 1.83 3.05 -2.97
N ALA A 230 3.08 3.40 -2.64
CA ALA A 230 3.49 3.73 -1.28
C ALA A 230 2.78 5.00 -0.77
N LEU A 231 2.63 6.03 -1.60
CA LEU A 231 1.93 7.26 -1.25
C LEU A 231 0.42 7.05 -1.03
N LEU A 232 -0.24 6.28 -1.90
CA LEU A 232 -1.66 5.94 -1.76
C LEU A 232 -1.91 5.09 -0.51
N ASP A 233 -1.00 4.17 -0.20
CA ASP A 233 -1.06 3.38 1.03
C ASP A 233 -0.85 4.24 2.29
N ALA A 234 0.12 5.15 2.27
CA ALA A 234 0.33 6.12 3.34
C ALA A 234 -0.92 7.00 3.53
N LEU A 235 -1.50 7.52 2.44
CA LEU A 235 -2.72 8.33 2.48
C LEU A 235 -3.90 7.55 3.05
N THR A 236 -4.19 6.35 2.55
CA THR A 236 -5.34 5.56 3.02
C THR A 236 -5.20 5.16 4.49
N THR A 237 -3.99 4.82 4.93
CA THR A 237 -3.69 4.54 6.34
C THR A 237 -3.83 5.80 7.20
N ALA A 238 -3.35 6.96 6.71
CA ALA A 238 -3.49 8.22 7.41
C ALA A 238 -4.95 8.65 7.53
N LEU A 239 -5.75 8.51 6.46
CA LEU A 239 -7.18 8.82 6.48
C LEU A 239 -7.92 8.00 7.53
N ASP A 240 -7.62 6.70 7.65
CA ASP A 240 -8.23 5.84 8.67
C ASP A 240 -7.82 6.24 10.10
N LYS A 241 -6.53 6.53 10.32
CA LYS A 241 -6.02 6.94 11.65
C LYS A 241 -6.45 8.34 12.08
N LEU A 242 -6.57 9.27 11.13
CA LEU A 242 -6.90 10.68 11.39
C LEU A 242 -8.40 10.95 11.42
N SER A 243 -9.24 10.00 10.95
CA SER A 243 -10.69 10.17 10.92
C SER A 243 -11.34 9.29 11.99
N PRO A 244 -11.86 9.87 13.09
CA PRO A 244 -12.63 9.15 14.10
C PRO A 244 -13.79 8.34 13.50
N PRO A 245 -14.28 7.30 14.20
CA PRO A 245 -15.50 6.61 13.79
C PRO A 245 -16.67 7.59 13.61
N GLY A 246 -17.32 7.56 12.44
CA GLY A 246 -18.41 8.46 12.08
C GLY A 246 -18.01 9.81 11.48
N GLU A 247 -16.73 10.19 11.50
CA GLU A 247 -16.23 11.40 10.85
C GLU A 247 -15.60 11.09 9.48
N PHE A 248 -15.97 11.86 8.46
CA PHE A 248 -15.55 11.62 7.08
C PHE A 248 -14.99 12.85 6.37
N ALA A 249 -14.73 13.96 7.07
CA ALA A 249 -14.28 15.22 6.45
C ALA A 249 -12.98 15.06 5.63
N HIS A 250 -12.01 14.28 6.13
CA HIS A 250 -10.80 13.99 5.37
C HIS A 250 -11.11 13.12 4.13
N PHE A 251 -11.98 12.13 4.26
CA PHE A 251 -12.42 11.34 3.09
C PHE A 251 -13.12 12.22 2.05
N ASP A 252 -13.98 13.15 2.46
CA ASP A 252 -14.68 14.08 1.58
C ASP A 252 -13.72 14.95 0.76
N THR A 253 -12.54 15.20 1.32
CA THR A 253 -11.51 16.03 0.72
C THR A 253 -10.68 15.26 -0.32
N PHE A 254 -10.39 13.98 -0.06
CA PHE A 254 -9.48 13.19 -0.90
C PHE A 254 -10.19 12.25 -1.86
N PHE A 255 -11.28 11.61 -1.45
CA PHE A 255 -11.93 10.55 -2.21
C PHE A 255 -12.45 11.01 -3.59
N PRO A 256 -13.12 12.18 -3.74
CA PRO A 256 -13.54 12.67 -5.06
C PRO A 256 -12.38 12.86 -6.03
N ARG A 257 -11.24 13.36 -5.51
CA ARG A 257 -10.04 13.54 -6.30
C ARG A 257 -9.43 12.20 -6.71
N LEU A 258 -9.31 11.24 -5.79
CA LEU A 258 -8.79 9.91 -6.12
C LEU A 258 -9.64 9.21 -7.19
N LEU A 259 -10.97 9.37 -7.16
CA LEU A 259 -11.86 8.88 -8.23
C LEU A 259 -11.60 9.59 -9.55
N THR A 260 -11.41 10.91 -9.52
CA THR A 260 -11.10 11.69 -10.73
C THR A 260 -9.75 11.29 -11.32
N ASP A 261 -8.71 11.19 -10.50
CA ASP A 261 -7.37 10.77 -10.91
C ASP A 261 -7.39 9.34 -11.49
N ALA A 262 -8.11 8.41 -10.86
CA ALA A 262 -8.33 7.06 -11.39
C ALA A 262 -9.10 7.05 -12.73
N SER A 263 -10.06 7.96 -12.91
CA SER A 263 -10.86 8.08 -14.15
C SER A 263 -10.08 8.65 -15.33
N LEU A 264 -9.16 9.59 -15.06
CA LEU A 264 -8.35 10.28 -16.07
C LEU A 264 -7.04 9.54 -16.36
N CYS A 265 -6.70 8.54 -15.55
CA CYS A 265 -5.49 7.76 -15.72
C CYS A 265 -5.54 6.91 -16.99
N THR A 266 -4.60 7.15 -17.90
CA THR A 266 -4.43 6.39 -19.14
C THR A 266 -3.55 5.15 -18.95
N ASP A 267 -2.67 5.15 -17.95
CA ASP A 267 -1.82 4.00 -17.62
C ASP A 267 -2.64 2.96 -16.86
N VAL A 268 -2.77 1.78 -17.47
CA VAL A 268 -3.57 0.66 -16.96
C VAL A 268 -3.05 0.14 -15.62
N SER A 269 -1.72 0.11 -15.44
CA SER A 269 -1.09 -0.37 -14.19
C SER A 269 -1.38 0.62 -13.06
N VAL A 270 -1.27 1.92 -13.34
CA VAL A 270 -1.58 2.97 -12.36
C VAL A 270 -3.07 2.97 -12.01
N ARG A 271 -3.96 2.81 -13.00
CA ARG A 271 -5.41 2.69 -12.74
C ARG A 271 -5.73 1.48 -11.86
N ALA A 272 -5.07 0.34 -12.09
CA ALA A 272 -5.21 -0.84 -11.24
C ALA A 272 -4.76 -0.56 -9.79
N LEU A 273 -3.67 0.21 -9.61
CA LEU A 273 -3.22 0.66 -8.28
C LEU A 273 -4.26 1.52 -7.57
N PHE A 274 -4.84 2.51 -8.26
CA PHE A 274 -5.91 3.33 -7.68
C PHE A 274 -7.08 2.48 -7.20
N LEU A 275 -7.59 1.57 -8.04
CA LEU A 275 -8.70 0.68 -7.68
C LEU A 275 -8.38 -0.15 -6.44
N ARG A 276 -7.19 -0.76 -6.39
CA ARG A 276 -6.71 -1.54 -5.25
C ARG A 276 -6.68 -0.70 -3.96
N ARG A 277 -6.17 0.54 -4.05
CA ARG A 277 -5.99 1.43 -2.91
C ARG A 277 -7.25 2.18 -2.49
N LEU A 278 -8.28 2.26 -3.33
CA LEU A 278 -9.58 2.82 -2.95
C LEU A 278 -10.36 1.91 -1.99
N ARG A 279 -10.14 0.58 -2.03
CA ARG A 279 -10.95 -0.40 -1.28
C ARG A 279 -11.00 -0.16 0.24
N PRO A 280 -9.89 0.10 0.95
CA PRO A 280 -9.95 0.37 2.39
C PRO A 280 -10.85 1.56 2.71
N ALA A 281 -10.81 2.63 1.90
CA ALA A 281 -11.67 3.79 2.06
C ALA A 281 -13.15 3.46 1.79
N ILE A 282 -13.44 2.65 0.76
CA ILE A 282 -14.80 2.16 0.45
C ILE A 282 -15.38 1.39 1.64
N VAL A 283 -14.62 0.46 2.22
CA VAL A 283 -15.04 -0.31 3.40
C VAL A 283 -15.27 0.61 4.60
N ARG A 284 -14.33 1.52 4.87
CA ARG A 284 -14.38 2.42 6.03
C ARG A 284 -15.56 3.40 6.00
N MET A 285 -15.98 3.82 4.82
CA MET A 285 -17.16 4.68 4.60
C MET A 285 -18.46 3.89 4.39
N GLY A 286 -18.37 2.56 4.31
CA GLY A 286 -19.46 1.67 3.93
C GLY A 286 -20.13 0.93 5.09
N ALA A 287 -21.17 0.18 4.74
CA ALA A 287 -21.95 -0.61 5.66
C ALA A 287 -21.12 -1.80 6.20
N PRO A 288 -21.39 -2.27 7.44
CA PRO A 288 -22.45 -1.81 8.35
C PRO A 288 -22.06 -0.57 9.18
N GLN A 289 -20.80 -0.11 9.11
CA GLN A 289 -20.28 0.94 9.99
C GLN A 289 -20.81 2.32 9.64
N SER A 290 -21.08 2.57 8.36
CA SER A 290 -21.58 3.84 7.83
C SER A 290 -22.34 3.60 6.52
N VAL A 291 -22.98 4.63 6.01
CA VAL A 291 -23.57 4.63 4.65
C VAL A 291 -23.00 5.77 3.81
N HIS A 292 -21.91 6.38 4.27
CA HIS A 292 -21.31 7.57 3.68
C HIS A 292 -20.79 7.35 2.26
N VAL A 293 -20.33 6.12 1.96
CA VAL A 293 -19.88 5.73 0.62
C VAL A 293 -20.93 5.92 -0.47
N ILE A 294 -22.23 5.93 -0.12
CA ILE A 294 -23.35 6.15 -1.06
C ILE A 294 -23.20 7.49 -1.78
N ARG A 295 -22.66 8.54 -1.11
CA ARG A 295 -22.43 9.86 -1.72
C ARG A 295 -21.52 9.79 -2.95
N TYR A 296 -20.68 8.76 -3.01
CA TYR A 296 -19.70 8.54 -4.06
C TYR A 296 -20.03 7.32 -4.93
N LEU A 297 -21.18 6.67 -4.72
CA LEU A 297 -21.49 5.41 -5.40
C LEU A 297 -21.49 5.57 -6.92
N GLN A 298 -22.17 6.59 -7.45
CA GLN A 298 -22.23 6.82 -8.90
C GLN A 298 -20.86 7.11 -9.53
N PRO A 299 -20.03 8.07 -9.04
CA PRO A 299 -18.71 8.27 -9.62
C PRO A 299 -17.78 7.07 -9.42
N LEU A 300 -17.90 6.33 -8.31
CA LEU A 300 -17.14 5.10 -8.08
C LEU A 300 -17.52 4.00 -9.09
N LEU A 301 -18.81 3.75 -9.29
CA LEU A 301 -19.29 2.78 -10.28
C LEU A 301 -18.83 3.17 -11.68
N LYS A 302 -18.92 4.45 -12.05
CA LYS A 302 -18.42 4.94 -13.35
C LYS A 302 -16.94 4.58 -13.57
N VAL A 303 -16.09 4.80 -12.56
CA VAL A 303 -14.65 4.47 -12.66
C VAL A 303 -14.43 2.96 -12.76
N VAL A 304 -15.13 2.18 -11.94
CA VAL A 304 -14.96 0.72 -11.87
C VAL A 304 -15.50 0.04 -13.13
N VAL A 305 -16.71 0.39 -13.57
CA VAL A 305 -17.36 -0.19 -14.75
C VAL A 305 -16.64 0.18 -16.03
N ALA A 306 -16.13 1.41 -16.15
CA ALA A 306 -15.31 1.81 -17.29
C ALA A 306 -13.99 1.00 -17.40
N SER A 307 -13.52 0.38 -16.31
CA SER A 307 -12.33 -0.49 -16.36
C SER A 307 -12.60 -1.82 -17.09
N PHE A 308 -13.88 -2.25 -17.19
CA PHE A 308 -14.27 -3.46 -17.93
C PHE A 308 -14.21 -3.31 -19.45
N GLU A 309 -13.88 -2.11 -19.96
CA GLU A 309 -13.57 -1.88 -21.37
C GLU A 309 -12.12 -2.26 -21.73
N SER A 310 -11.28 -2.54 -20.72
CA SER A 310 -9.90 -2.95 -20.92
C SER A 310 -9.79 -4.44 -21.24
N ILE A 311 -8.77 -4.79 -22.04
CA ILE A 311 -8.34 -6.17 -22.27
C ILE A 311 -7.24 -6.62 -21.27
N ASN A 312 -6.83 -5.73 -20.37
CA ASN A 312 -5.77 -6.03 -19.41
C ASN A 312 -6.31 -6.80 -18.21
N VAL A 313 -5.91 -8.07 -18.10
CA VAL A 313 -6.39 -8.98 -17.05
C VAL A 313 -6.13 -8.48 -15.63
N PRO A 314 -4.91 -8.00 -15.26
CA PRO A 314 -4.69 -7.41 -13.94
C PRO A 314 -5.66 -6.28 -13.59
N LEU A 315 -5.93 -5.35 -14.51
CA LEU A 315 -6.90 -4.27 -14.27
C LEU A 315 -8.31 -4.81 -14.09
N LEU A 316 -8.74 -5.79 -14.90
CA LEU A 316 -10.05 -6.41 -14.77
C LEU A 316 -10.23 -7.09 -13.40
N LEU A 317 -9.22 -7.83 -12.93
CA LEU A 317 -9.23 -8.44 -11.59
C LEU A 317 -9.35 -7.39 -10.49
N GLU A 318 -8.57 -6.29 -10.58
CA GLU A 318 -8.67 -5.21 -9.61
C GLU A 318 -10.02 -4.48 -9.69
N ALA A 319 -10.64 -4.37 -10.87
CA ALA A 319 -11.97 -3.78 -11.04
C ALA A 319 -13.07 -4.67 -10.44
N LEU A 320 -13.07 -5.98 -10.72
CA LEU A 320 -14.03 -6.94 -10.18
C LEU A 320 -13.96 -6.99 -8.65
N GLU A 321 -12.75 -7.00 -8.09
CA GLU A 321 -12.58 -7.02 -6.63
C GLU A 321 -13.02 -5.68 -5.99
N THR A 322 -12.79 -4.55 -6.66
CA THR A 322 -13.27 -3.24 -6.18
C THR A 322 -14.79 -3.15 -6.27
N LEU A 323 -15.41 -3.67 -7.33
CA LEU A 323 -16.85 -3.76 -7.47
C LEU A 323 -17.46 -4.64 -6.37
N ARG A 324 -16.83 -5.77 -6.04
CA ARG A 324 -17.26 -6.67 -4.96
C ARG A 324 -17.31 -5.95 -3.63
N VAL A 325 -16.23 -5.23 -3.30
CA VAL A 325 -16.15 -4.43 -2.07
C VAL A 325 -17.19 -3.31 -2.09
N THR A 326 -17.41 -2.66 -3.24
CA THR A 326 -18.41 -1.61 -3.42
C THR A 326 -19.83 -2.13 -3.18
N ILE A 327 -20.19 -3.28 -3.79
CA ILE A 327 -21.52 -3.88 -3.62
C ILE A 327 -21.77 -4.20 -2.15
N ARG A 328 -20.80 -4.81 -1.45
CA ARG A 328 -20.94 -5.12 -0.02
C ARG A 328 -21.03 -3.86 0.86
N SER A 329 -20.27 -2.83 0.53
CA SER A 329 -20.17 -1.60 1.32
C SER A 329 -21.34 -0.63 1.07
N ALA A 330 -21.96 -0.70 -0.10
CA ALA A 330 -23.05 0.18 -0.52
C ALA A 330 -24.36 -0.58 -0.78
N TRP A 331 -24.48 -1.82 -0.28
CA TRP A 331 -25.58 -2.74 -0.58
C TRP A 331 -26.98 -2.13 -0.47
N PRO A 332 -27.32 -1.20 0.45
CA PRO A 332 -28.67 -0.64 0.53
C PRO A 332 -29.09 0.18 -0.70
N ARG A 333 -28.13 0.62 -1.53
CA ARG A 333 -28.37 1.42 -2.74
C ARG A 333 -27.95 0.75 -4.04
N VAL A 334 -27.24 -0.37 -3.97
CA VAL A 334 -26.83 -1.15 -5.15
C VAL A 334 -28.00 -1.58 -6.05
N PRO A 335 -29.20 -1.96 -5.56
CA PRO A 335 -30.29 -2.41 -6.43
C PRO A 335 -30.69 -1.39 -7.51
N ALA A 336 -30.61 -0.09 -7.20
CA ALA A 336 -30.89 0.98 -8.15
C ALA A 336 -29.85 1.08 -9.30
N HIS A 337 -28.71 0.42 -9.15
CA HIS A 337 -27.61 0.38 -10.12
C HIS A 337 -27.38 -1.04 -10.69
N ALA A 338 -28.29 -1.97 -10.44
CA ALA A 338 -28.08 -3.39 -10.77
C ALA A 338 -27.85 -3.61 -12.27
N GLU A 339 -28.59 -2.90 -13.13
CA GLU A 339 -28.44 -2.99 -14.58
C GLU A 339 -27.05 -2.53 -15.05
N GLU A 340 -26.59 -1.35 -14.60
CA GLU A 340 -25.26 -0.82 -14.94
C GLU A 340 -24.15 -1.77 -14.52
N ILE A 341 -24.25 -2.29 -13.29
CA ILE A 341 -23.30 -3.26 -12.73
C ILE A 341 -23.32 -4.56 -13.53
N PHE A 342 -24.51 -5.09 -13.82
CA PHE A 342 -24.69 -6.31 -14.59
C PHE A 342 -24.06 -6.19 -15.98
N VAL A 343 -24.36 -5.12 -16.70
CA VAL A 343 -23.78 -4.86 -18.03
C VAL A 343 -22.25 -4.77 -17.94
N GLY A 344 -21.71 -4.09 -16.93
CA GLY A 344 -20.27 -4.03 -16.69
C GLY A 344 -19.64 -5.41 -16.50
N VAL A 345 -20.22 -6.25 -15.63
CA VAL A 345 -19.73 -7.62 -15.40
C VAL A 345 -19.84 -8.47 -16.67
N MET A 346 -20.93 -8.35 -17.43
CA MET A 346 -21.10 -9.09 -18.68
C MET A 346 -20.09 -8.66 -19.77
N ARG A 347 -19.57 -7.43 -19.75
CA ARG A 347 -18.45 -7.03 -20.63
C ARG A 347 -17.17 -7.80 -20.28
N ALA A 348 -16.86 -7.95 -18.99
CA ALA A 348 -15.72 -8.75 -18.55
C ALA A 348 -15.88 -10.24 -18.93
N VAL A 349 -17.10 -10.79 -18.80
CA VAL A 349 -17.40 -12.15 -19.28
C VAL A 349 -17.22 -12.26 -20.79
N ALA A 350 -17.72 -11.29 -21.56
CA ALA A 350 -17.58 -11.27 -23.01
C ALA A 350 -16.12 -11.21 -23.46
N PHE A 351 -15.27 -10.46 -22.75
CA PHE A 351 -13.82 -10.49 -22.98
C PHE A 351 -13.27 -11.94 -22.92
N CYS A 352 -13.61 -12.69 -21.87
CA CYS A 352 -13.15 -14.07 -21.68
C CYS A 352 -13.76 -15.08 -22.65
N GLU A 353 -15.05 -14.96 -22.98
CA GLU A 353 -15.77 -15.99 -23.75
C GLU A 353 -15.79 -15.70 -25.27
N VAL A 354 -15.64 -14.44 -25.69
CA VAL A 354 -15.77 -14.02 -27.11
C VAL A 354 -14.43 -13.63 -27.72
N PHE A 355 -13.63 -12.82 -27.01
CA PHE A 355 -12.44 -12.19 -27.60
C PHE A 355 -11.17 -13.06 -27.51
N ASP A 356 -11.06 -13.92 -26.52
CA ASP A 356 -9.93 -14.87 -26.37
C ASP A 356 -9.89 -15.95 -27.46
N ALA A 357 -11.02 -16.23 -28.13
CA ALA A 357 -11.10 -17.25 -29.19
C ALA A 357 -10.42 -16.82 -30.52
N GLY A 358 -10.09 -15.53 -30.69
CA GLY A 358 -9.57 -14.98 -31.96
C GLY A 358 -8.17 -14.35 -31.90
N ALA A 359 -7.58 -14.16 -30.72
CA ALA A 359 -6.34 -13.39 -30.55
C ALA A 359 -5.12 -14.29 -30.31
N GLY A 360 -4.44 -14.69 -31.39
CA GLY A 360 -3.30 -15.63 -31.37
C GLY A 360 -2.00 -15.22 -30.65
N SER A 361 -2.01 -14.20 -29.79
CA SER A 361 -0.81 -13.79 -29.03
C SER A 361 -1.05 -12.91 -27.78
N SER A 362 -2.30 -12.54 -27.46
CA SER A 362 -2.64 -11.73 -26.27
C SER A 362 -3.76 -12.35 -25.43
N ALA A 363 -3.94 -13.67 -25.56
CA ALA A 363 -4.99 -14.38 -24.83
C ALA A 363 -4.61 -14.52 -23.34
N ALA A 364 -5.58 -14.34 -22.45
CA ALA A 364 -5.38 -14.56 -21.02
C ALA A 364 -4.91 -16.01 -20.79
N ALA A 365 -4.01 -16.23 -19.82
CA ALA A 365 -3.64 -17.60 -19.50
C ALA A 365 -4.91 -18.36 -19.04
N PRO A 366 -5.05 -19.67 -19.33
CA PRO A 366 -6.27 -20.41 -19.00
C PRO A 366 -6.71 -20.28 -17.53
N HIS A 367 -5.74 -20.23 -16.62
CA HIS A 367 -5.96 -20.02 -15.19
C HIS A 367 -6.49 -18.60 -14.87
N GLU A 368 -5.98 -17.57 -15.53
CA GLU A 368 -6.43 -16.19 -15.35
C GLU A 368 -7.85 -15.98 -15.87
N ARG A 369 -8.19 -16.64 -17.00
CA ARG A 369 -9.56 -16.66 -17.52
C ARG A 369 -10.52 -17.33 -16.54
N GLU A 370 -10.16 -18.49 -16.02
CA GLU A 370 -10.96 -19.19 -15.01
C GLU A 370 -11.17 -18.31 -13.77
N GLN A 371 -10.12 -17.64 -13.31
CA GLN A 371 -10.19 -16.69 -12.20
C GLN A 371 -11.13 -15.52 -12.48
N LEU A 372 -11.05 -14.91 -13.67
CA LEU A 372 -11.94 -13.81 -14.08
C LEU A 372 -13.40 -14.25 -14.11
N LEU A 373 -13.70 -15.39 -14.75
CA LEU A 373 -15.05 -15.92 -14.83
C LEU A 373 -15.61 -16.23 -13.44
N ALA A 374 -14.85 -16.93 -12.58
CA ALA A 374 -15.27 -17.22 -11.21
C ALA A 374 -15.58 -15.94 -10.40
N ARG A 375 -14.82 -14.86 -10.60
CA ARG A 375 -15.08 -13.56 -9.96
C ARG A 375 -16.34 -12.89 -10.51
N CYS A 376 -16.60 -13.00 -11.81
CA CYS A 376 -17.83 -12.51 -12.43
C CYS A 376 -19.05 -13.28 -11.91
N GLU A 377 -18.97 -14.61 -11.85
CA GLU A 377 -20.03 -15.48 -11.31
C GLU A 377 -20.38 -15.06 -9.87
N HIS A 378 -19.38 -14.97 -8.99
CA HIS A 378 -19.57 -14.54 -7.60
C HIS A 378 -20.16 -13.12 -7.48
N LEU A 379 -19.80 -12.19 -8.37
CA LEU A 379 -20.39 -10.84 -8.38
C LEU A 379 -21.87 -10.84 -8.79
N LEU A 380 -22.24 -11.67 -9.76
CA LEU A 380 -23.63 -11.79 -10.21
C LEU A 380 -24.51 -12.42 -9.13
N LEU A 381 -24.00 -13.42 -8.38
CA LEU A 381 -24.69 -13.98 -7.21
C LEU A 381 -24.89 -12.90 -6.14
N LEU A 382 -23.81 -12.19 -5.78
CA LEU A 382 -23.87 -11.10 -4.81
C LEU A 382 -24.86 -9.99 -5.24
N LEU A 383 -24.93 -9.69 -6.53
CA LEU A 383 -25.87 -8.71 -7.06
C LEU A 383 -27.32 -9.19 -6.99
N ALA A 384 -27.56 -10.48 -7.26
CA ALA A 384 -28.88 -11.10 -7.14
C ALA A 384 -29.37 -11.06 -5.69
N ASP A 385 -28.52 -11.46 -4.74
CA ASP A 385 -28.82 -11.44 -3.30
C ASP A 385 -29.23 -10.03 -2.82
N VAL A 386 -28.41 -9.03 -3.13
CA VAL A 386 -28.66 -7.65 -2.70
C VAL A 386 -29.93 -7.08 -3.36
N SER A 387 -30.22 -7.47 -4.60
CA SER A 387 -31.44 -7.06 -5.30
C SER A 387 -32.70 -7.71 -4.70
N ALA A 388 -32.63 -8.98 -4.32
CA ALA A 388 -33.75 -9.70 -3.70
C ALA A 388 -34.17 -9.07 -2.36
N CYS A 389 -33.22 -8.64 -1.53
CA CYS A 389 -33.50 -7.97 -0.26
C CYS A 389 -34.34 -6.68 -0.40
N SER A 390 -34.22 -5.97 -1.52
CA SER A 390 -34.92 -4.69 -1.74
C SER A 390 -36.39 -4.81 -2.14
N GLY A 391 -36.81 -5.98 -2.65
CA GLY A 391 -38.17 -6.23 -3.15
C GLY A 391 -39.20 -6.63 -2.09
N SER A 392 -38.80 -6.75 -0.81
CA SER A 392 -39.67 -7.26 0.26
C SER A 392 -40.58 -6.22 0.92
N ARG A 393 -40.69 -5.00 0.39
CA ARG A 393 -41.56 -3.97 0.97
C ARG A 393 -43.00 -4.19 0.47
N PRO A 394 -43.97 -4.57 1.34
CA PRO A 394 -45.36 -4.69 0.92
C PRO A 394 -45.84 -3.30 0.49
N GLU A 395 -46.24 -3.17 -0.78
CA GLU A 395 -47.03 -2.03 -1.22
C GLU A 395 -48.29 -1.96 -0.33
N PRO A 396 -48.67 -0.78 0.19
CA PRO A 396 -49.90 -0.66 0.96
C PRO A 396 -51.06 -1.04 0.05
N ALA A 397 -51.80 -2.07 0.48
CA ALA A 397 -52.95 -2.65 -0.21
C ALA A 397 -53.99 -1.58 -0.61
N GLY A 398 -53.85 -1.02 -1.80
CA GLY A 398 -54.90 -0.37 -2.55
C GLY A 398 -55.61 -1.43 -3.37
N GLY A 399 -56.64 -2.03 -2.78
CA GLY A 399 -57.31 -3.20 -3.35
C GLY A 399 -57.95 -2.94 -4.71
N VAL A 400 -57.73 -3.86 -5.64
CA VAL A 400 -58.74 -4.36 -6.58
C VAL A 400 -58.41 -5.84 -6.84
N ASP A 401 -59.33 -6.72 -6.41
CA ASP A 401 -59.37 -8.12 -6.78
C ASP A 401 -59.66 -8.26 -8.29
N CYS A 402 -58.92 -9.15 -8.98
CA CYS A 402 -59.44 -10.21 -9.87
C CYS A 402 -58.40 -10.59 -10.92
N GLY A 403 -57.91 -11.83 -10.85
CA GLY A 403 -57.19 -12.47 -11.96
C GLY A 403 -56.21 -13.52 -11.48
N SER A 404 -56.65 -14.78 -11.44
CA SER A 404 -55.81 -15.96 -11.21
C SER A 404 -54.85 -16.15 -12.39
N GLU A 405 -53.70 -15.49 -12.35
CA GLU A 405 -52.54 -15.82 -13.19
C GLU A 405 -51.67 -16.86 -12.47
N SER A 406 -51.23 -17.84 -13.26
CA SER A 406 -50.31 -18.90 -12.86
C SER A 406 -49.12 -18.38 -12.07
N GLY A 407 -48.81 -19.04 -10.96
CA GLY A 407 -47.76 -18.66 -10.01
C GLY A 407 -46.35 -18.77 -10.60
N ASP A 408 -45.97 -17.82 -11.43
CA ASP A 408 -44.58 -17.57 -11.76
C ASP A 408 -43.91 -16.90 -10.55
N VAL A 409 -42.99 -17.63 -9.93
CA VAL A 409 -42.12 -17.11 -8.88
C VAL A 409 -41.43 -15.85 -9.44
N PRO A 410 -41.46 -14.71 -8.73
CA PRO A 410 -40.85 -13.48 -9.23
C PRO A 410 -39.34 -13.71 -9.42
N SER A 411 -38.93 -13.93 -10.67
CA SER A 411 -37.54 -14.09 -11.05
C SER A 411 -36.76 -12.83 -10.64
N SER A 412 -35.59 -13.02 -10.03
CA SER A 412 -34.77 -11.89 -9.62
C SER A 412 -34.44 -11.00 -10.83
N PRO A 413 -34.23 -9.67 -10.65
CA PRO A 413 -33.84 -8.79 -11.76
C PRO A 413 -32.63 -9.32 -12.54
N VAL A 414 -31.67 -9.94 -11.84
CA VAL A 414 -30.46 -10.52 -12.45
C VAL A 414 -30.80 -11.74 -13.31
N GLU A 415 -31.72 -12.60 -12.89
CA GLU A 415 -32.16 -13.75 -13.71
C GLU A 415 -32.81 -13.30 -15.01
N ARG A 416 -33.66 -12.26 -14.96
CA ARG A 416 -34.29 -11.70 -16.17
C ARG A 416 -33.23 -11.16 -17.13
N MET A 417 -32.27 -10.39 -16.63
CA MET A 417 -31.17 -9.87 -17.45
C MET A 417 -30.29 -10.99 -18.05
N LEU A 418 -30.02 -12.07 -17.29
CA LEU A 418 -29.31 -13.25 -17.81
C LEU A 418 -30.08 -13.94 -18.93
N GLN A 419 -31.40 -14.05 -18.81
CA GLN A 419 -32.26 -14.63 -19.84
C GLN A 419 -32.24 -13.77 -21.11
N GLU A 420 -32.36 -12.45 -20.97
CA GLU A 420 -32.26 -11.50 -22.08
C GLU A 420 -30.92 -11.66 -22.83
N VAL A 421 -29.79 -11.65 -22.12
CA VAL A 421 -28.46 -11.82 -22.75
C VAL A 421 -28.31 -13.21 -23.39
N SER A 422 -28.80 -14.27 -22.76
CA SER A 422 -28.77 -15.65 -23.28
C SER A 422 -29.52 -15.79 -24.61
N THR A 423 -30.64 -15.06 -24.76
CA THR A 423 -31.41 -15.00 -26.01
C THR A 423 -30.71 -14.15 -27.07
N ALA A 424 -30.14 -13.02 -26.68
CA ALA A 424 -29.51 -12.06 -27.59
C ALA A 424 -28.12 -12.50 -28.10
N SER A 425 -27.35 -13.27 -27.31
CA SER A 425 -25.98 -13.64 -27.64
C SER A 425 -25.73 -15.15 -27.52
N ALA A 426 -25.52 -15.81 -28.66
CA ALA A 426 -25.20 -17.23 -28.70
C ALA A 426 -23.87 -17.57 -28.00
N ALA A 427 -22.90 -16.66 -28.04
CA ALA A 427 -21.58 -16.86 -27.43
C ALA A 427 -21.62 -16.82 -25.89
N LEU A 428 -22.51 -16.00 -25.32
CA LEU A 428 -22.66 -15.88 -23.86
C LEU A 428 -23.67 -16.88 -23.27
N ARG A 429 -24.44 -17.57 -24.10
CA ARG A 429 -25.45 -18.55 -23.70
C ARG A 429 -24.91 -19.64 -22.76
N PRO A 430 -23.72 -20.24 -22.97
CA PRO A 430 -23.18 -21.23 -22.05
C PRO A 430 -22.96 -20.67 -20.64
N PHE A 431 -22.37 -19.48 -20.53
CA PHE A 431 -22.16 -18.79 -19.25
C PHE A 431 -23.49 -18.45 -18.57
N CYS A 432 -24.43 -17.84 -19.29
CA CYS A 432 -25.74 -17.46 -18.74
C CYS A 432 -26.53 -18.70 -18.27
N GLY A 433 -26.46 -19.79 -19.02
CA GLY A 433 -27.08 -21.06 -18.65
C GLY A 433 -26.46 -21.72 -17.42
N ARG A 434 -25.14 -21.58 -17.20
CA ARG A 434 -24.48 -22.01 -15.95
C ARG A 434 -24.97 -21.15 -14.78
N MET A 435 -24.96 -19.83 -14.93
CA MET A 435 -25.38 -18.89 -13.88
C MET A 435 -26.84 -19.09 -13.44
N ALA A 436 -27.76 -19.29 -14.39
CA ALA A 436 -29.16 -19.56 -14.08
C ALA A 436 -29.34 -20.83 -13.24
N LYS A 437 -28.54 -21.87 -13.49
CA LYS A 437 -28.55 -23.11 -12.66
C LYS A 437 -28.02 -22.86 -11.26
N ILE A 438 -26.97 -22.06 -11.12
CA ILE A 438 -26.39 -21.72 -9.80
C ILE A 438 -27.41 -20.94 -8.97
N LEU A 439 -28.01 -19.88 -9.55
CA LEU A 439 -29.04 -19.07 -8.87
C LEU A 439 -30.25 -19.92 -8.44
N ALA A 440 -30.73 -20.80 -9.31
CA ALA A 440 -31.81 -21.73 -8.97
C ALA A 440 -31.44 -22.66 -7.82
N SER A 441 -30.20 -23.16 -7.79
CA SER A 441 -29.73 -24.04 -6.70
C SER A 441 -29.60 -23.31 -5.36
N GLU A 442 -29.15 -22.05 -5.37
CA GLU A 442 -29.06 -21.24 -4.15
C GLU A 442 -30.44 -20.88 -3.60
N GLN A 443 -31.39 -20.55 -4.47
CA GLN A 443 -32.78 -20.32 -4.05
C GLN A 443 -33.40 -21.56 -3.42
N GLN A 444 -33.20 -22.75 -4.01
CA GLN A 444 -33.65 -24.01 -3.42
C GLN A 444 -33.01 -24.27 -2.06
N GLN A 445 -31.71 -24.00 -1.91
CA GLN A 445 -31.00 -24.16 -0.65
C GLN A 445 -31.50 -23.18 0.42
N GLN A 446 -31.75 -21.92 0.06
CA GLN A 446 -32.31 -20.91 0.98
C GLN A 446 -33.73 -21.27 1.41
N GLN A 447 -34.58 -21.76 0.49
CA GLN A 447 -35.92 -22.25 0.83
C GLN A 447 -35.87 -23.46 1.78
N GLN A 448 -34.97 -24.42 1.53
CA GLN A 448 -34.80 -25.58 2.41
C GLN A 448 -34.32 -25.16 3.80
N GLN A 449 -33.36 -24.23 3.88
CA GLN A 449 -32.90 -23.68 5.17
C GLN A 449 -34.00 -22.92 5.92
N ALA A 450 -34.88 -22.21 5.22
CA ALA A 450 -36.01 -21.53 5.84
C ALA A 450 -37.04 -22.53 6.39
N LEU A 451 -37.29 -23.63 5.69
CA LEU A 451 -38.17 -24.72 6.13
C LEU A 451 -37.59 -25.47 7.35
N ASP A 452 -36.27 -25.68 7.37
CA ASP A 452 -35.58 -26.38 8.47
C ASP A 452 -35.28 -25.48 9.68
N SER A 453 -35.58 -24.18 9.60
CA SER A 453 -35.39 -23.24 10.72
C SER A 453 -36.40 -23.52 11.83
N PRO A 454 -35.97 -23.73 13.10
CA PRO A 454 -36.86 -24.09 14.22
C PRO A 454 -37.85 -22.99 14.65
N TRP A 455 -37.92 -21.89 13.89
CA TRP A 455 -38.79 -20.74 14.13
C TRP A 455 -39.88 -20.57 13.06
N SER A 456 -40.04 -21.51 12.12
CA SER A 456 -41.12 -21.52 11.12
C SER A 456 -42.40 -22.16 11.68
N VAL A 457 -43.16 -21.40 12.48
CA VAL A 457 -44.56 -21.70 12.84
C VAL A 457 -45.46 -20.54 12.46
#